data_AF-A0A8H7G813-F1
#
_entry.id   AF-A0A8H7G813-F1
#
_cell.length_a   1.000
_cell.length_b   1.000
_cell.length_c   1.000
_cell.angle_alpha   90.00
_cell.angle_beta   90.00
_cell.angle_gamma   90.00
#
_symmetry.space_group_name_H-M   'P 1'
#
loop_
_entity.id
_entity.type
_entity.pdbx_description
1 polymer ?
#
loop_
_entity_poly.entity_id
_entity_poly.type
_entity_poly.pdbx_seq_one_letter_code
_entity_poly.pdbx_strand_id
1 'polypeptide(L)'
;MQGLNEPDLKSDMANYVSPSAAAQWYIQHINPLAIKKALPAVTSSTSAGEGLSWLSQMISACAGKCFYDYINLGKQIVITEFALSNPPGGQNDQVAFFKQAFAFLDGASYVQLYFPFVATSPALLATDKGAIQNVGTSSCLFNNNGSPSAVGNLMYSTAF
;
A
#
# COMPACT_ATOMS: atom_id res chain seq x y z
N MET A 1 -3.59 -12.86 -3.42
CA MET A 1 -4.13 -11.89 -4.40
C MET A 1 -4.52 -10.62 -3.67
N GLN A 2 -4.15 -9.45 -4.20
CA GLN A 2 -4.62 -8.14 -3.74
C GLN A 2 -5.97 -7.82 -4.40
N GLY A 3 -6.88 -7.20 -3.64
CA GLY A 3 -8.17 -6.73 -4.15
C GLY A 3 -8.06 -5.38 -4.86
N LEU A 4 -9.12 -4.57 -4.78
CA LEU A 4 -9.13 -3.19 -5.29
C LEU A 4 -8.04 -2.33 -4.61
N ASN A 5 -7.51 -1.35 -5.33
CA ASN A 5 -6.50 -0.40 -4.84
C ASN A 5 -7.14 0.94 -4.50
N GLU A 6 -7.07 1.35 -3.24
CA GLU A 6 -7.59 2.63 -2.72
C GLU A 6 -9.05 2.96 -3.12
N PRO A 7 -10.00 2.00 -3.06
CA PRO A 7 -11.39 2.26 -3.42
C PRO A 7 -12.09 3.26 -2.48
N ASP A 8 -11.44 3.62 -1.37
CA ASP A 8 -11.94 4.51 -0.35
C ASP A 8 -11.70 6.00 -0.65
N LEU A 9 -10.86 6.35 -1.63
CA LEU A 9 -10.51 7.73 -1.96
C LEU A 9 -11.68 8.50 -2.57
N LYS A 10 -12.34 9.37 -1.79
CA LYS A 10 -13.42 10.20 -2.32
C LYS A 10 -12.94 11.38 -3.15
N SER A 11 -11.66 11.74 -3.04
CA SER A 11 -11.05 12.73 -3.92
C SER A 11 -10.84 12.21 -5.35
N ASP A 12 -10.80 10.89 -5.54
CA ASP A 12 -10.70 10.24 -6.84
C ASP A 12 -11.98 9.45 -7.15
N MET A 13 -13.01 10.16 -7.63
CA MET A 13 -14.30 9.56 -7.98
C MET A 13 -14.23 8.53 -9.11
N ALA A 14 -13.15 8.50 -9.90
CA ALA A 14 -12.97 7.48 -10.93
C ALA A 14 -12.51 6.14 -10.32
N ASN A 15 -11.78 6.19 -9.20
CA ASN A 15 -11.32 5.02 -8.46
C ASN A 15 -12.22 4.62 -7.28
N TYR A 16 -13.03 5.56 -6.77
CA TYR A 16 -13.91 5.34 -5.62
C TYR A 16 -14.95 4.22 -5.87
N VAL A 17 -15.05 3.30 -4.91
CA VAL A 17 -16.08 2.26 -4.85
C VAL A 17 -16.72 2.26 -3.47
N SER A 18 -18.05 2.24 -3.40
CA SER A 18 -18.72 2.17 -2.10
C SER A 18 -18.42 0.86 -1.37
N PRO A 19 -18.45 0.83 -0.02
CA PRO A 19 -18.16 -0.39 0.73
C PRO A 19 -19.07 -1.58 0.37
N SER A 20 -20.35 -1.33 0.09
CA SER A 20 -21.32 -2.36 -0.30
C SER A 20 -21.05 -2.90 -1.71
N ALA A 21 -20.72 -2.03 -2.67
CA ALA A 21 -20.35 -2.45 -4.01
C ALA A 21 -19.04 -3.25 -4.00
N ALA A 22 -18.04 -2.81 -3.23
CA ALA A 22 -16.78 -3.53 -3.07
C ALA A 22 -16.99 -4.92 -2.45
N ALA A 23 -17.84 -5.05 -1.43
CA ALA A 23 -18.18 -6.34 -0.84
C ALA A 23 -18.85 -7.29 -1.84
N GLN A 24 -19.81 -6.80 -2.63
CA GLN A 24 -20.49 -7.59 -3.67
C GLN A 24 -19.51 -8.05 -4.75
N TRP A 25 -18.66 -7.15 -5.25
CA TRP A 25 -17.62 -7.46 -6.21
C TRP A 25 -16.63 -8.50 -5.66
N TYR A 26 -16.22 -8.35 -4.40
CA TYR A 26 -15.31 -9.30 -3.74
C TYR A 26 -15.91 -10.70 -3.68
N ILE A 27 -17.18 -10.80 -3.28
CA ILE A 27 -17.90 -12.08 -3.21
C ILE A 27 -18.00 -12.73 -4.59
N GLN A 28 -18.21 -11.94 -5.64
CA GLN A 28 -18.37 -12.44 -7.00
C GLN A 28 -17.03 -12.88 -7.62
N HIS A 29 -15.97 -12.10 -7.42
CA HIS A 29 -14.74 -12.23 -8.22
C HIS A 29 -13.53 -12.75 -7.43
N ILE A 30 -13.49 -12.54 -6.12
CA ILE A 30 -12.32 -12.86 -5.29
C ILE A 30 -12.55 -14.14 -4.49
N ASN A 31 -13.74 -14.33 -3.93
CA ASN A 31 -14.08 -15.56 -3.19
C ASN A 31 -13.81 -16.87 -3.95
N PRO A 32 -14.08 -17.00 -5.27
CA PRO A 32 -13.86 -18.27 -5.99
C PRO A 32 -12.40 -18.72 -6.03
N LEU A 33 -11.46 -17.83 -5.72
CA LEU A 33 -10.03 -18.12 -5.77
C LEU A 33 -9.60 -18.89 -4.52
N ALA A 34 -9.22 -20.16 -4.72
CA ALA A 34 -8.72 -21.07 -3.69
C ALA A 34 -7.24 -20.81 -3.31
N ILE A 35 -6.93 -19.55 -3.02
CA ILE A 35 -5.60 -19.05 -2.62
C ILE A 35 -5.74 -18.07 -1.44
N LYS A 36 -4.62 -17.59 -0.89
CA LYS A 36 -4.66 -16.53 0.12
C LYS A 36 -5.09 -15.18 -0.49
N LYS A 37 -6.00 -14.48 0.19
CA LYS A 37 -6.66 -13.26 -0.30
C LYS A 37 -6.56 -12.14 0.73
N ALA A 38 -6.19 -10.95 0.26
CA ALA A 38 -6.29 -9.72 1.04
C ALA A 38 -7.62 -9.00 0.73
N LEU A 39 -8.14 -8.26 1.69
CA LEU A 39 -9.14 -7.21 1.41
C LEU A 39 -8.49 -6.07 0.60
N PRO A 40 -9.29 -5.16 0.01
CA PRO A 40 -8.77 -3.99 -0.69
C PRO A 40 -7.74 -3.20 0.14
N ALA A 41 -6.73 -2.67 -0.54
CA ALA A 41 -5.81 -1.72 0.07
C ALA A 41 -6.56 -0.40 0.23
N VAL A 42 -6.61 0.15 1.45
CA VAL A 42 -7.23 1.44 1.74
C VAL A 42 -6.18 2.48 2.07
N THR A 43 -6.50 3.75 1.89
CA THR A 43 -5.59 4.84 2.22
C THR A 43 -5.37 5.00 3.72
N SER A 44 -4.38 5.80 4.09
CA SER A 44 -4.18 6.25 5.48
C SER A 44 -5.10 7.39 5.91
N SER A 45 -6.10 7.77 5.10
CA SER A 45 -7.03 8.85 5.42
C SER A 45 -7.83 8.53 6.69
N THR A 46 -7.99 9.53 7.55
CA THR A 46 -8.86 9.46 8.74
C THR A 46 -10.19 10.18 8.53
N SER A 47 -10.47 10.65 7.31
CA SER A 47 -11.75 11.26 6.97
C SER A 47 -12.89 10.26 7.06
N ALA A 48 -14.08 10.74 7.40
CA ALA A 48 -15.26 9.89 7.55
C ALA A 48 -15.58 9.12 6.25
N GLY A 49 -15.63 7.79 6.34
CA GLY A 49 -15.88 6.90 5.20
C GLY A 49 -14.72 6.77 4.22
N GLU A 50 -13.50 7.08 4.64
CA GLU A 50 -12.25 6.71 3.96
C GLU A 50 -11.39 5.82 4.88
N GLY A 51 -10.28 5.29 4.38
CA GLY A 51 -9.33 4.50 5.13
C GLY A 51 -9.96 3.37 5.93
N LEU A 52 -9.61 3.29 7.22
CA LEU A 52 -10.13 2.27 8.13
C LEU A 52 -11.64 2.38 8.39
N SER A 53 -12.21 3.58 8.27
CA SER A 53 -13.66 3.77 8.38
C SER A 53 -14.38 3.06 7.22
N TRP A 54 -13.86 3.21 6.00
CA TRP A 54 -14.40 2.53 4.81
C TRP A 54 -14.20 1.01 4.91
N LEU A 55 -13.03 0.55 5.33
CA LEU A 55 -12.73 -0.89 5.45
C LEU A 55 -13.68 -1.58 6.43
N SER A 56 -13.94 -0.95 7.59
CA SER A 56 -14.89 -1.44 8.58
C SER A 56 -16.31 -1.57 8.00
N GLN A 57 -16.74 -0.59 7.21
CA GLN A 57 -18.03 -0.62 6.51
C GLN A 57 -18.09 -1.74 5.47
N MET A 58 -17.01 -2.00 4.72
CA MET A 58 -16.96 -3.07 3.73
C MET A 58 -17.06 -4.43 4.41
N ILE A 59 -16.31 -4.65 5.51
CA ILE A 59 -16.36 -5.89 6.30
C ILE A 59 -17.78 -6.10 6.86
N SER A 60 -18.43 -5.03 7.31
CA SER A 60 -19.84 -5.10 7.75
C SER A 60 -20.76 -5.48 6.59
N ALA A 61 -20.58 -4.87 5.41
CA ALA A 61 -21.36 -5.17 4.20
C ALA A 61 -21.11 -6.58 3.65
N CYS A 62 -19.94 -7.17 3.90
CA CYS A 62 -19.67 -8.58 3.58
C CYS A 62 -20.62 -9.53 4.32
N ALA A 63 -21.15 -9.15 5.50
CA ALA A 63 -22.09 -9.98 6.29
C ALA A 63 -21.64 -11.45 6.45
N GLY A 64 -20.34 -11.66 6.69
CA GLY A 64 -19.72 -12.98 6.82
C GLY A 64 -19.49 -13.75 5.51
N LYS A 65 -19.79 -13.17 4.35
CA LYS A 65 -19.70 -13.83 3.03
C LYS A 65 -18.40 -13.59 2.28
N CYS A 66 -17.55 -12.64 2.70
CA CYS A 66 -16.23 -12.45 2.09
C CYS A 66 -15.22 -13.40 2.73
N PHE A 67 -14.50 -14.18 1.91
CA PHE A 67 -13.42 -15.05 2.36
C PHE A 67 -12.07 -14.36 2.18
N TYR A 68 -11.43 -13.97 3.28
CA TYR A 68 -10.15 -13.25 3.27
C TYR A 68 -9.25 -13.74 4.40
N ASP A 69 -7.94 -13.72 4.13
CA ASP A 69 -6.89 -14.12 5.07
C ASP A 69 -6.27 -12.90 5.75
N TYR A 70 -6.18 -11.80 5.00
CA TYR A 70 -5.50 -10.58 5.40
C TYR A 70 -6.47 -9.39 5.39
N ILE A 71 -6.52 -8.67 6.51
CA ILE A 71 -7.07 -7.31 6.56
C ILE A 71 -5.90 -6.35 6.57
N ASN A 72 -6.04 -5.24 5.88
CA ASN A 72 -5.12 -4.13 6.04
C ASN A 72 -5.44 -3.41 7.37
N LEU A 73 -5.07 -4.07 8.48
CA LEU A 73 -5.12 -3.72 9.92
C LEU A 73 -6.09 -4.54 10.83
N GLY A 74 -5.58 -5.65 11.43
CA GLY A 74 -6.15 -6.39 12.59
C GLY A 74 -5.96 -7.93 12.62
N LYS A 75 -5.75 -8.56 11.44
CA LYS A 75 -5.15 -9.88 11.19
C LYS A 75 -3.78 -9.62 10.54
N GLN A 76 -3.03 -10.65 10.13
CA GLN A 76 -1.78 -10.45 9.37
C GLN A 76 -1.98 -9.37 8.27
N ILE A 77 -1.13 -8.35 8.32
CA ILE A 77 -1.20 -7.10 7.57
C ILE A 77 -0.28 -7.19 6.38
N VAL A 78 -0.74 -6.72 5.22
CA VAL A 78 0.11 -6.51 4.05
C VAL A 78 0.10 -5.01 3.75
N ILE A 79 1.24 -4.36 3.93
CA ILE A 79 1.42 -2.94 3.61
C ILE A 79 1.86 -2.86 2.14
N THR A 80 0.93 -2.60 1.24
CA THR A 80 1.22 -2.67 -0.21
C THR A 80 1.94 -1.46 -0.75
N GLU A 81 1.88 -0.32 -0.08
CA GLU A 81 2.55 0.93 -0.48
C GLU A 81 2.87 1.78 0.76
N PHE A 82 4.08 2.34 0.83
CA PHE A 82 4.44 3.38 1.81
C PHE A 82 5.71 4.15 1.39
N ALA A 83 5.71 5.46 1.61
CA ALA A 83 6.84 6.39 1.45
C ALA A 83 6.52 7.73 2.15
N LEU A 84 7.52 8.60 2.34
CA LEU A 84 7.25 9.99 2.72
C LEU A 84 6.69 10.79 1.54
N SER A 85 5.74 11.69 1.79
CA SER A 85 5.24 12.64 0.78
C SER A 85 6.24 13.80 0.58
N ASN A 86 6.90 13.84 -0.59
CA ASN A 86 7.81 14.92 -1.02
C ASN A 86 8.68 15.51 0.11
N PRO A 87 9.49 14.70 0.82
CA PRO A 87 10.29 15.20 1.93
C PRO A 87 11.35 16.21 1.45
N PRO A 88 11.61 17.30 2.20
CA PRO A 88 12.50 18.38 1.78
C PRO A 88 13.96 17.93 1.59
N GLY A 89 14.44 16.94 2.36
CA GLY A 89 15.76 16.33 2.19
C GLY A 89 15.81 15.25 1.10
N GLY A 90 14.74 15.07 0.34
CA GLY A 90 14.69 14.17 -0.80
C GLY A 90 15.05 12.73 -0.43
N GLN A 91 15.98 12.12 -1.17
CA GLN A 91 16.34 10.71 -0.98
C GLN A 91 16.99 10.45 0.38
N ASN A 92 17.68 11.42 0.98
CA ASN A 92 18.30 11.24 2.30
C ASN A 92 17.23 11.03 3.39
N ASP A 93 16.16 11.81 3.34
CA ASP A 93 15.03 11.67 4.27
C ASP A 93 14.27 10.36 4.05
N GLN A 94 14.07 9.95 2.78
CA GLN A 94 13.49 8.65 2.48
C GLN A 94 14.34 7.50 3.03
N VAL A 95 15.68 7.56 2.86
CA VAL A 95 16.59 6.56 3.42
C VAL A 95 16.48 6.51 4.95
N ALA A 96 16.47 7.66 5.62
CA ALA A 96 16.34 7.71 7.08
C ALA A 96 15.02 7.11 7.56
N PHE A 97 13.92 7.41 6.86
CA PHE A 97 12.60 6.84 7.11
C PHE A 97 12.57 5.32 6.89
N PHE A 98 13.01 4.84 5.72
CA PHE A 98 12.95 3.42 5.39
C PHE A 98 13.82 2.56 6.32
N LYS A 99 14.96 3.07 6.79
CA LYS A 99 15.75 2.36 7.82
C LYS A 99 14.95 2.07 9.08
N GLN A 100 14.27 3.10 9.62
CA GLN A 100 13.44 2.95 10.82
C GLN A 100 12.21 2.09 10.54
N ALA A 101 11.57 2.29 9.39
CA ALA A 101 10.40 1.54 8.99
C ALA A 101 10.70 0.05 8.83
N PHE A 102 11.80 -0.33 8.16
CA PHE A 102 12.15 -1.73 7.95
C PHE A 102 12.46 -2.40 9.28
N ALA A 103 13.27 -1.76 10.14
CA ALA A 103 13.56 -2.26 11.49
C ALA A 103 12.29 -2.56 12.29
N PHE A 104 11.32 -1.66 12.24
CA PHE A 104 10.04 -1.83 12.92
C PHE A 104 9.18 -2.94 12.29
N LEU A 105 9.03 -2.94 10.97
CA LEU A 105 8.15 -3.85 10.25
C LEU A 105 8.67 -5.29 10.26
N ASP A 106 9.99 -5.50 10.23
CA ASP A 106 10.62 -6.82 10.38
C ASP A 106 10.35 -7.43 11.76
N GLY A 107 10.26 -6.59 12.80
CA GLY A 107 9.93 -7.02 14.17
C GLY A 107 8.43 -7.18 14.43
N ALA A 108 7.57 -6.70 13.53
CA ALA A 108 6.13 -6.71 13.72
C ALA A 108 5.52 -8.04 13.25
N SER A 109 5.36 -9.01 14.14
CA SER A 109 4.80 -10.34 13.82
C SER A 109 3.41 -10.34 13.15
N TYR A 110 2.68 -9.23 13.28
CA TYR A 110 1.40 -9.02 12.60
C TYR A 110 1.53 -8.46 11.18
N VAL A 111 2.73 -8.12 10.71
CA VAL A 111 3.01 -7.70 9.32
C VAL A 111 3.55 -8.91 8.57
N GLN A 112 2.85 -9.34 7.53
CA GLN A 112 3.24 -10.47 6.69
C GLN A 112 4.15 -10.04 5.55
N LEU A 113 3.87 -8.90 4.93
CA LEU A 113 4.64 -8.33 3.82
C LEU A 113 4.51 -6.80 3.85
N TYR A 114 5.57 -6.10 3.43
CA TYR A 114 5.54 -4.66 3.18
C TYR A 114 6.28 -4.32 1.89
N PHE A 115 5.83 -3.28 1.19
CA PHE A 115 6.32 -2.91 -0.13
C PHE A 115 6.58 -1.40 -0.19
N PRO A 116 7.85 -0.96 -0.20
CA PRO A 116 8.21 0.45 -0.35
C PRO A 116 7.72 0.98 -1.69
N PHE A 117 7.02 2.10 -1.68
CA PHE A 117 6.68 2.81 -2.90
C PHE A 117 7.91 3.62 -3.35
N VAL A 118 8.63 3.27 -4.42
CA VAL A 118 8.25 2.35 -5.51
C VAL A 118 9.45 1.67 -6.16
N ALA A 119 9.26 0.41 -6.58
CA ALA A 119 10.25 -0.42 -7.28
C ALA A 119 10.42 -0.04 -8.76
N THR A 120 10.80 1.20 -9.04
CA THR A 120 11.12 1.70 -10.39
C THR A 120 12.28 2.70 -10.33
N SER A 121 12.63 3.29 -11.47
CA SER A 121 13.61 4.38 -11.58
C SER A 121 12.94 5.75 -11.67
N PRO A 122 13.62 6.85 -11.31
CA PRO A 122 13.08 8.21 -11.44
C PRO A 122 12.57 8.54 -12.84
N ALA A 123 13.29 8.12 -13.89
CA ALA A 123 12.90 8.38 -15.27
C ALA A 123 11.62 7.65 -15.68
N LEU A 124 11.41 6.43 -15.17
CA LEU A 124 10.19 5.66 -15.44
C LEU A 124 9.02 6.16 -14.57
N LEU A 125 9.26 6.55 -13.32
CA LEU A 125 8.22 7.13 -12.46
C LEU A 125 7.70 8.46 -12.98
N ALA A 126 8.52 9.21 -13.74
CA ALA A 126 8.15 10.52 -14.29
C ALA A 126 6.90 10.49 -15.18
N THR A 127 6.47 9.32 -15.67
CA THR A 127 5.22 9.18 -16.42
C THR A 127 3.97 9.15 -15.54
N ASP A 128 4.12 8.85 -14.24
CA ASP A 128 3.04 8.86 -13.26
C ASP A 128 2.98 10.21 -12.55
N LYS A 129 2.15 11.11 -13.09
CA LYS A 129 2.02 12.48 -12.57
C LYS A 129 1.48 12.52 -11.12
N GLY A 130 0.62 11.57 -10.75
CA GLY A 130 0.05 11.50 -9.40
C GLY A 130 1.11 11.13 -8.38
N ALA A 131 1.89 10.09 -8.66
CA ALA A 131 3.01 9.69 -7.82
C ALA A 131 4.05 10.80 -7.66
N ILE A 132 4.42 11.47 -8.75
CA ILE A 132 5.40 12.58 -8.72
C ILE A 132 4.89 13.75 -7.87
N GLN A 133 3.61 14.11 -8.00
CA GLN A 133 3.03 15.21 -7.23
C GLN A 133 2.96 14.91 -5.73
N ASN A 134 2.74 13.65 -5.34
CA ASN A 134 2.54 13.27 -3.94
C ASN A 134 3.84 12.86 -3.23
N VAL A 135 4.68 12.07 -3.89
CA VAL A 135 5.88 11.42 -3.29
C VAL A 135 7.18 11.92 -3.90
N GLY A 136 7.15 12.37 -5.16
CA GLY A 136 8.33 12.68 -5.94
C GLY A 136 9.08 11.39 -6.37
N THR A 137 10.35 11.52 -6.74
CA THR A 137 11.18 10.37 -7.19
C THR A 137 12.16 9.87 -6.13
N SER A 138 12.15 10.47 -4.95
CA SER A 138 13.19 10.26 -3.93
C SER A 138 13.18 8.86 -3.32
N SER A 139 12.03 8.17 -3.36
CA SER A 139 11.85 6.81 -2.84
C SER A 139 12.08 5.69 -3.87
N CYS A 140 12.41 6.03 -5.13
CA CYS A 140 12.67 5.04 -6.18
C CYS A 140 13.75 4.03 -5.76
N LEU A 141 13.46 2.73 -5.87
CA LEU A 141 14.41 1.68 -5.50
C LEU A 141 15.55 1.51 -6.52
N PHE A 142 15.38 1.98 -7.75
CA PHE A 142 16.38 1.87 -8.81
C PHE A 142 16.87 3.24 -9.27
N ASN A 143 18.13 3.29 -9.70
CA ASN A 143 18.65 4.38 -10.51
C ASN A 143 18.20 4.19 -11.97
N ASN A 144 18.35 5.23 -12.81
CA ASN A 144 17.95 5.16 -14.22
C ASN A 144 18.74 4.13 -15.05
N ASN A 145 19.91 3.71 -14.58
CA ASN A 145 20.70 2.64 -15.19
C ASN A 145 20.30 1.23 -14.72
N GLY A 146 19.26 1.11 -13.89
CA GLY A 146 18.77 -0.15 -13.33
C GLY A 146 19.56 -0.68 -12.13
N SER A 147 20.58 0.03 -11.65
CA SER A 147 21.26 -0.34 -10.40
C SER A 147 20.40 0.01 -9.18
N PRO A 148 20.60 -0.63 -8.01
CA PRO A 148 19.94 -0.20 -6.78
C PRO A 148 20.29 1.26 -6.44
N SER A 149 19.29 2.02 -6.00
CA SER A 149 19.47 3.37 -5.45
C SER A 149 19.94 3.30 -3.99
N ALA A 150 20.13 4.45 -3.33
CA ALA A 150 20.39 4.47 -1.89
C ALA A 150 19.24 3.82 -1.08
N VAL A 151 17.99 3.99 -1.50
CA VAL A 151 16.84 3.30 -0.91
C VAL A 151 16.81 1.83 -1.33
N GLY A 152 17.08 1.51 -2.60
CA GLY A 152 17.12 0.14 -3.10
C GLY A 152 18.11 -0.75 -2.36
N ASN A 153 19.27 -0.20 -1.99
CA ASN A 153 20.28 -0.93 -1.21
C ASN A 153 19.78 -1.35 0.19
N LEU A 154 18.77 -0.68 0.76
CA LEU A 154 18.19 -1.07 2.04
C LEU A 154 17.44 -2.40 1.96
N MET A 155 16.98 -2.81 0.78
CA MET A 155 16.23 -4.06 0.58
C MET A 155 17.09 -5.32 0.78
N TYR A 156 18.42 -5.19 0.77
CA TYR A 156 19.35 -6.30 1.02
C TYR A 156 19.78 -6.38 2.49
N SER A 157 19.51 -5.36 3.29
CA SER A 157 19.94 -5.30 4.68
C SER A 157 18.91 -5.98 5.58
N THR A 158 19.38 -6.87 6.45
CA THR A 158 18.57 -7.49 7.51
C THR A 158 18.87 -6.89 8.89
N ALA A 159 19.62 -5.77 8.94
CA ALA A 159 20.04 -5.14 10.18
C ALA A 159 19.92 -3.62 10.06
N PHE A 160 19.06 -3.06 10.89
CA PHE A 160 18.92 -1.63 11.15
C PHE A 160 18.74 -1.42 12.66
#